data_AF-A0A086MU70-F1
#
_entry.id   AF-A0A086MU70-F1
#
_cell.length_a   1.000
_cell.length_b   1.000
_cell.length_c   1.000
_cell.angle_alpha   90.00
_cell.angle_beta   90.00
_cell.angle_gamma   90.00
#
_symmetry.space_group_name_H-M   'P 1'
#
loop_
_entity.id
_entity.type
_entity.pdbx_description
1 polymer ?
#
loop_
_entity_poly.entity_id
_entity_poly.type
_entity_poly.pdbx_seq_one_letter_code
_entity_poly.pdbx_strand_id
1 'polypeptide(L)'
;MTSTASLVDFTSAVEAVEEWLTEYISASHPAIGRTGPICPFVAPSRKNRTMEIRLRLAGHAPTLELIEEIARSSLREYELTTWQGRNPMLRAMVVALPDLRSEDTGLLDQAHARVKDDFVAQGLMIGQFHENCEVTAARNPGFAVSKAPLPLFAIRAIALHDVFFLSERPHWFQQYRERFGKFFGPGSTVADPLLVEHYQEAEQAYGGPS
;
A
#
# COMPACT_ATOMS: atom_id res chain seq x y z
N MET A 1 37.62 -10.67 6.23
CA MET A 1 36.64 -10.76 7.32
C MET A 1 35.40 -11.39 6.73
N THR A 2 35.14 -12.66 7.05
CA THR A 2 33.97 -13.39 6.56
C THR A 2 32.75 -12.75 7.21
N SER A 3 31.95 -12.03 6.41
CA SER A 3 30.67 -11.49 6.86
C SER A 3 29.80 -12.68 7.23
N THR A 4 29.58 -12.90 8.52
CA THR A 4 28.62 -13.89 8.99
C THR A 4 27.24 -13.34 8.60
N ALA A 5 26.72 -13.79 7.46
CA ALA A 5 25.35 -13.50 7.08
C ALA A 5 24.45 -13.97 8.23
N SER A 6 23.79 -13.02 8.91
CA SER A 6 22.77 -13.35 9.89
C SER A 6 21.72 -14.20 9.18
N LEU A 7 21.46 -15.40 9.70
CA LEU A 7 20.40 -16.24 9.16
C LEU A 7 19.07 -15.53 9.40
N VAL A 8 18.29 -15.36 8.34
CA VAL A 8 16.95 -14.79 8.43
C VAL A 8 16.06 -15.77 9.18
N ASP A 9 15.51 -15.34 10.32
CA ASP A 9 14.44 -16.08 11.00
C ASP A 9 13.10 -15.73 10.36
N PHE A 10 12.65 -16.60 9.44
CA PHE A 10 11.38 -16.42 8.76
C PHE A 10 10.18 -16.48 9.70
N THR A 11 10.25 -17.23 10.81
CA THR A 11 9.15 -17.34 11.77
C THR A 11 8.97 -16.00 12.48
N SER A 12 10.06 -15.47 13.04
CA SER A 12 10.03 -14.16 13.68
C SER A 12 9.64 -13.04 12.71
N ALA A 13 10.03 -13.14 11.43
CA ALA A 13 9.62 -12.16 10.43
C ALA A 13 8.11 -12.18 10.17
N VAL A 14 7.48 -13.35 10.08
CA VAL A 14 6.01 -13.45 9.94
C VAL A 14 5.33 -12.93 11.20
N GLU A 15 5.79 -13.34 12.38
CA GLU A 15 5.22 -12.89 13.66
C GLU A 15 5.27 -11.36 13.80
N ALA A 16 6.39 -10.73 13.44
CA ALA A 16 6.52 -9.27 13.47
C ALA A 16 5.53 -8.57 12.53
N VAL A 17 5.31 -9.11 11.32
CA VAL A 17 4.32 -8.55 10.39
C VAL A 17 2.89 -8.75 10.92
N GLU A 18 2.58 -9.92 11.47
CA GLU A 18 1.27 -10.21 12.05
C GLU A 18 0.94 -9.32 13.25
N GLU A 19 1.90 -9.12 14.15
CA GLU A 19 1.78 -8.21 15.28
C GLU A 19 1.55 -6.77 14.79
N TRP A 20 2.39 -6.28 13.87
CA TRP A 20 2.23 -4.94 13.28
C TRP A 20 0.88 -4.72 12.61
N LEU A 21 0.39 -5.71 11.84
CA LEU A 21 -0.93 -5.65 11.21
C LEU A 21 -2.06 -5.56 12.26
N THR A 22 -1.89 -6.23 13.39
CA THR A 22 -2.89 -6.32 14.46
C THR A 22 -2.87 -5.07 15.34
N GLU A 23 -1.70 -4.75 15.89
CA GLU A 23 -1.54 -3.77 16.98
C GLU A 23 -1.36 -2.34 16.48
N TYR A 24 -0.82 -2.15 15.28
CA TYR A 24 -0.62 -0.80 14.72
C TYR A 24 -1.63 -0.51 13.61
N ILE A 25 -1.61 -1.29 12.53
CA ILE A 25 -2.39 -0.95 11.32
C ILE A 25 -3.90 -1.10 11.52
N SER A 26 -4.33 -2.08 12.32
CA SER A 26 -5.75 -2.27 12.66
C SER A 26 -6.19 -1.45 13.88
N ALA A 27 -5.27 -0.72 14.54
CA ALA A 27 -5.59 0.11 15.69
C ALA A 27 -5.99 1.53 15.27
N SER A 28 -6.85 2.15 16.09
CA SER A 28 -7.13 3.58 15.95
C SER A 28 -5.96 4.40 16.46
N HIS A 29 -5.60 5.47 15.76
CA HIS A 29 -4.48 6.32 16.14
C HIS A 29 -4.93 7.79 16.23
N PRO A 30 -4.71 8.50 17.35
CA PRO A 30 -5.21 9.87 17.53
C PRO A 30 -4.65 10.85 16.49
N ALA A 31 -3.44 10.60 15.98
CA ALA A 31 -2.80 11.45 14.98
C ALA A 31 -3.20 11.15 13.53
N ILE A 32 -4.08 10.19 13.23
CA ILE A 32 -4.44 9.85 11.82
C ILE A 32 -5.31 10.92 11.14
N GLY A 33 -5.91 11.84 11.91
CA GLY A 33 -6.79 12.89 11.37
C GLY A 33 -8.20 12.42 11.00
N ARG A 34 -8.62 11.24 11.47
CA ARG A 34 -9.99 10.72 11.38
C ARG A 34 -10.28 9.67 12.46
N THR A 35 -11.55 9.33 12.67
CA THR A 35 -11.93 8.23 13.55
C THR A 35 -11.62 6.87 12.92
N GLY A 36 -11.33 5.89 13.77
CA GLY A 36 -11.14 4.49 13.38
C GLY A 36 -9.69 4.10 13.09
N PRO A 37 -9.48 2.90 12.54
CA PRO A 37 -8.15 2.30 12.41
C PRO A 37 -7.29 3.02 11.36
N ILE A 38 -5.96 2.91 11.48
CA ILE A 38 -5.00 3.40 10.48
C ILE A 38 -5.39 2.88 9.08
N CYS A 39 -5.60 1.58 8.93
CA CYS A 39 -6.16 0.99 7.72
C CYS A 39 -7.46 0.23 8.03
N PRO A 40 -8.61 0.66 7.51
CA PRO A 40 -9.89 -0.01 7.77
C PRO A 40 -10.05 -1.34 7.03
N PHE A 41 -9.08 -1.74 6.19
CA PHE A 41 -9.16 -2.96 5.39
C PHE A 41 -8.48 -4.17 6.04
N VAL A 42 -7.53 -3.98 6.95
CA VAL A 42 -6.74 -5.10 7.50
C VAL A 42 -7.60 -6.08 8.29
N ALA A 43 -8.33 -5.59 9.30
CA ALA A 43 -9.19 -6.45 10.11
C ALA A 43 -10.25 -7.21 9.28
N PRO A 44 -11.00 -6.56 8.35
CA PRO A 44 -11.90 -7.28 7.44
C PRO A 44 -11.20 -8.30 6.54
N SER A 45 -10.03 -7.99 5.99
CA SER A 45 -9.30 -8.90 5.09
C SER A 45 -8.81 -10.15 5.83
N ARG A 46 -8.28 -10.00 7.04
CA ARG A 46 -7.88 -11.12 7.89
C ARG A 46 -9.09 -11.96 8.31
N LYS A 47 -10.19 -11.33 8.73
CA LYS A 47 -11.44 -12.04 9.08
C LYS A 47 -11.99 -12.87 7.92
N ASN A 48 -11.83 -12.40 6.68
CA ASN A 48 -12.28 -13.10 5.48
C ASN A 48 -11.22 -14.03 4.86
N ARG A 49 -10.04 -14.17 5.49
CA ARG A 49 -8.91 -14.96 4.97
C ARG A 49 -8.53 -14.57 3.54
N THR A 50 -8.51 -13.27 3.27
CA THR A 50 -8.12 -12.68 1.98
C THR A 50 -6.87 -11.81 2.10
N MET A 51 -6.06 -12.03 3.14
CA MET A 51 -4.79 -11.36 3.31
C MET A 51 -3.67 -12.40 3.31
N GLU A 52 -2.68 -12.18 2.47
CA GLU A 52 -1.55 -13.08 2.26
C GLU A 52 -0.26 -12.37 2.65
N ILE A 53 0.63 -13.06 3.36
CA ILE A 53 1.98 -12.57 3.68
C ILE A 53 2.97 -13.36 2.81
N ARG A 54 3.89 -12.66 2.17
CA ARG A 54 4.99 -13.20 1.38
C ARG A 54 6.30 -12.67 1.92
N LEU A 55 7.26 -13.56 2.14
CA LEU A 55 8.63 -13.17 2.45
C LEU A 55 9.48 -13.27 1.18
N ARG A 56 10.31 -12.26 0.95
CA ARG A 56 11.28 -12.20 -0.16
C ARG A 56 12.62 -11.75 0.41
N LEU A 57 13.70 -12.26 -0.15
CA LEU A 57 15.05 -11.90 0.28
C LEU A 57 15.68 -10.94 -0.73
N ALA A 58 16.26 -9.86 -0.22
CA ALA A 58 16.99 -8.86 -0.99
C ALA A 58 18.49 -9.18 -1.10
N GLY A 59 19.00 -10.05 -0.20
CA GLY A 59 20.41 -10.42 -0.12
C GLY A 59 21.28 -9.33 0.50
N HIS A 60 22.60 -9.59 0.55
CA HIS A 60 23.56 -8.71 1.24
C HIS A 60 23.85 -7.39 0.52
N ALA A 61 23.69 -7.36 -0.81
CA ALA A 61 23.95 -6.20 -1.64
C ALA A 61 22.74 -5.97 -2.57
N PRO A 62 21.61 -5.53 -2.02
CA PRO A 62 20.39 -5.33 -2.80
C PRO A 62 20.60 -4.21 -3.81
N THR A 63 20.05 -4.38 -5.01
CA THR A 63 20.00 -3.32 -6.02
C THR A 63 18.57 -2.82 -6.18
N LEU A 64 18.41 -1.61 -6.71
CA LEU A 64 17.10 -1.05 -7.00
C LEU A 64 16.30 -1.94 -7.95
N GLU A 65 16.95 -2.47 -8.98
CA GLU A 65 16.34 -3.35 -9.99
C GLU A 65 15.79 -4.63 -9.35
N LEU A 66 16.48 -5.18 -8.34
CA LEU A 66 15.99 -6.34 -7.60
C LEU A 66 14.71 -6.01 -6.82
N ILE A 67 14.67 -4.87 -6.13
CA ILE A 67 13.49 -4.47 -5.35
C ILE A 67 12.30 -4.16 -6.28
N GLU A 68 12.55 -3.54 -7.44
CA GLU A 68 11.54 -3.37 -8.49
C GLU A 68 11.01 -4.71 -8.99
N GLU A 69 11.88 -5.67 -9.26
CA GLU A 69 11.47 -7.00 -9.73
C GLU A 69 10.71 -7.78 -8.65
N ILE A 70 11.08 -7.64 -7.38
CA ILE A 70 10.29 -8.17 -6.26
C ILE A 70 8.88 -7.57 -6.31
N ALA A 71 8.73 -6.26 -6.46
CA ALA A 71 7.41 -5.63 -6.56
C ALA A 71 6.61 -6.12 -7.79
N ARG A 72 7.21 -6.09 -8.99
CA ARG A 72 6.53 -6.52 -10.24
C ARG A 72 6.19 -8.01 -10.23
N SER A 73 7.04 -8.86 -9.66
CA SER A 73 6.73 -10.29 -9.50
C SER A 73 5.59 -10.52 -8.52
N SER A 74 5.51 -9.74 -7.44
CA SER A 74 4.38 -9.77 -6.51
C SER A 74 3.07 -9.25 -7.11
N LEU A 75 3.12 -8.30 -8.05
CA LEU A 75 1.94 -7.92 -8.85
C LEU A 75 1.38 -9.13 -9.61
N ARG A 76 2.25 -9.84 -10.35
CA ARG A 76 1.85 -11.06 -11.09
C ARG A 76 1.35 -12.15 -10.15
N GLU A 77 2.00 -12.33 -9.01
CA GLU A 77 1.58 -13.29 -7.99
C GLU A 77 0.21 -12.95 -7.39
N TYR A 78 -0.07 -11.66 -7.14
CA TYR A 78 -1.37 -11.21 -6.64
C TYR A 78 -2.51 -11.59 -7.57
N GLU A 79 -2.31 -11.45 -8.89
CA GLU A 79 -3.28 -11.82 -9.93
C GLU A 79 -3.51 -13.33 -10.00
N LEU A 80 -2.44 -14.12 -9.86
CA LEU A 80 -2.47 -15.59 -9.93
C LEU A 80 -2.91 -16.26 -8.62
N THR A 81 -2.91 -15.52 -7.51
CA THR A 81 -3.27 -16.06 -6.19
C THR A 81 -4.74 -16.47 -6.17
N THR A 82 -5.00 -17.71 -5.73
CA THR A 82 -6.36 -18.17 -5.43
C THR A 82 -6.77 -17.65 -4.06
N TRP A 83 -7.63 -16.63 -4.05
CA TRP A 83 -8.11 -16.00 -2.82
C TRP A 83 -9.24 -16.81 -2.19
N GLN A 84 -9.14 -17.12 -0.89
CA GLN A 84 -10.15 -17.92 -0.18
C GLN A 84 -11.50 -17.18 -0.06
N GLY A 85 -11.46 -15.87 0.22
CA GLY A 85 -12.68 -15.07 0.35
C GLY A 85 -13.19 -14.50 -0.98
N ARG A 86 -14.51 -14.30 -1.02
CA ARG A 86 -15.25 -13.93 -2.23
C ARG A 86 -15.22 -12.44 -2.55
N ASN A 87 -14.89 -11.57 -1.59
CA ASN A 87 -14.89 -10.12 -1.80
C ASN A 87 -13.54 -9.66 -2.35
N PRO A 88 -13.43 -9.26 -3.64
CA PRO A 88 -12.16 -8.85 -4.23
C PRO A 88 -11.58 -7.58 -3.61
N MET A 89 -12.41 -6.73 -2.99
CA MET A 89 -11.97 -5.50 -2.33
C MET A 89 -11.23 -5.74 -1.01
N LEU A 90 -11.33 -6.95 -0.46
CA LEU A 90 -10.63 -7.36 0.77
C LEU A 90 -9.37 -8.17 0.47
N ARG A 91 -9.00 -8.33 -0.79
CA ARG A 91 -7.76 -9.01 -1.17
C ARG A 91 -6.59 -8.09 -0.91
N ALA A 92 -5.60 -8.61 -0.18
CA ALA A 92 -4.39 -7.88 0.15
C ALA A 92 -3.19 -8.83 0.20
N MET A 93 -2.04 -8.37 -0.29
CA MET A 93 -0.78 -9.07 -0.17
C MET A 93 0.25 -8.16 0.50
N VAL A 94 0.90 -8.66 1.54
CA VAL A 94 2.04 -8.02 2.19
C VAL A 94 3.30 -8.75 1.75
N VAL A 95 4.25 -8.03 1.19
CA VAL A 95 5.53 -8.57 0.71
C VAL A 95 6.63 -7.99 1.57
N ALA A 96 7.09 -8.75 2.56
CA ALA A 96 8.11 -8.31 3.51
C ALA A 96 9.51 -8.79 3.10
N LEU A 97 10.49 -7.92 3.32
CA LEU A 97 11.90 -8.11 3.00
C LEU A 97 12.71 -8.11 4.30
N PRO A 98 12.72 -9.23 5.06
CA PRO A 98 13.30 -9.27 6.40
C PRO A 98 14.83 -9.12 6.44
N ASP A 99 15.51 -9.26 5.31
CA ASP A 99 16.96 -9.06 5.18
C ASP A 99 17.36 -7.72 4.55
N LEU A 100 16.39 -6.87 4.18
CA LEU A 100 16.68 -5.51 3.72
C LEU A 100 17.02 -4.64 4.94
N ARG A 101 18.25 -4.13 4.97
CA ARG A 101 18.77 -3.38 6.12
C ARG A 101 18.20 -1.96 6.17
N SER A 102 18.24 -1.37 7.36
CA SER A 102 17.77 -0.01 7.65
C SER A 102 18.34 1.03 6.67
N GLU A 103 19.65 0.97 6.42
CA GLU A 103 20.37 1.88 5.54
C GLU A 103 19.97 1.74 4.05
N ASP A 104 19.40 0.59 3.67
CA ASP A 104 19.02 0.28 2.30
C ASP A 104 17.53 0.55 2.04
N THR A 105 16.74 0.99 3.03
CA THR A 105 15.28 1.16 2.85
C THR A 105 14.90 2.23 1.83
N GLY A 106 15.82 3.16 1.52
CA GLY A 106 15.62 4.11 0.42
C GLY A 106 15.52 3.45 -0.97
N LEU A 107 15.96 2.20 -1.13
CA LEU A 107 15.70 1.40 -2.34
C LEU A 107 14.22 1.02 -2.45
N LEU A 108 13.55 0.77 -1.33
CA LEU A 108 12.12 0.44 -1.28
C LEU A 108 11.27 1.63 -1.73
N ASP A 109 11.59 2.84 -1.27
CA ASP A 109 10.93 4.09 -1.68
C ASP A 109 11.12 4.37 -3.19
N GLN A 110 12.34 4.21 -3.69
CA GLN A 110 12.64 4.41 -5.10
C GLN A 110 11.93 3.37 -5.98
N ALA A 111 11.93 2.10 -5.56
CA ALA A 111 11.23 1.04 -6.28
C ALA A 111 9.72 1.30 -6.29
N HIS A 112 9.13 1.66 -5.15
CA HIS A 112 7.72 2.05 -5.05
C HIS A 112 7.36 3.14 -6.06
N ALA A 113 8.14 4.22 -6.10
CA ALA A 113 7.89 5.34 -6.99
C ALA A 113 7.95 4.94 -8.48
N ARG A 114 8.82 3.99 -8.84
CA ARG A 114 8.99 3.49 -10.21
C ARG A 114 7.92 2.48 -10.64
N VAL A 115 7.40 1.67 -9.73
CA VAL A 115 6.42 0.62 -10.07
C VAL A 115 4.97 1.06 -9.82
N LYS A 116 4.71 2.15 -9.09
CA LYS A 116 3.33 2.58 -8.76
C LYS A 116 2.44 2.71 -10.01
N ASP A 117 2.99 3.17 -11.14
CA ASP A 117 2.27 3.24 -12.41
C ASP A 117 1.76 1.86 -12.87
N ASP A 118 2.58 0.80 -12.78
CA ASP A 118 2.23 -0.58 -13.14
C ASP A 118 1.06 -1.10 -12.29
N PHE A 119 1.07 -0.82 -10.99
CA PHE A 119 0.02 -1.25 -10.07
C PHE A 119 -1.30 -0.50 -10.29
N VAL A 120 -1.24 0.82 -10.48
CA VAL A 120 -2.44 1.64 -10.70
C VAL A 120 -3.11 1.26 -12.01
N ALA A 121 -2.34 0.96 -13.06
CA ALA A 121 -2.86 0.46 -14.33
C ALA A 121 -3.64 -0.87 -14.20
N GLN A 122 -3.33 -1.69 -13.19
CA GLN A 122 -4.06 -2.93 -12.87
C GLN A 122 -5.19 -2.72 -11.85
N GLY A 123 -5.52 -1.47 -11.51
CA GLY A 123 -6.54 -1.17 -10.52
C GLY A 123 -6.13 -1.52 -9.08
N LEU A 124 -4.82 -1.58 -8.81
CA LEU A 124 -4.24 -1.86 -7.50
C LEU A 124 -3.51 -0.64 -6.92
N MET A 125 -3.45 -0.59 -5.61
CA MET A 125 -2.53 0.25 -4.86
C MET A 125 -1.35 -0.59 -4.39
N ILE A 126 -0.18 0.02 -4.41
CA ILE A 126 1.01 -0.42 -3.68
C ILE A 126 1.42 0.69 -2.71
N GLY A 127 1.72 0.33 -1.47
CA GLY A 127 2.30 1.23 -0.47
C GLY A 127 3.58 0.62 0.09
N GLN A 128 4.55 1.46 0.41
CA GLN A 128 5.80 1.09 1.05
C GLN A 128 5.78 1.40 2.54
N PHE A 129 6.37 0.51 3.33
CA PHE A 129 6.46 0.65 4.78
C PHE A 129 7.81 0.17 5.26
N HIS A 130 8.43 0.92 6.18
CA HIS A 130 9.68 0.57 6.84
C HIS A 130 9.91 1.50 8.04
N GLU A 131 10.87 1.17 8.90
CA GLU A 131 11.17 1.96 10.10
C GLU A 131 11.56 3.42 9.80
N ASN A 132 12.21 3.66 8.66
CA ASN A 132 12.66 4.99 8.24
C ASN A 132 11.62 5.73 7.37
N CYS A 133 10.44 5.15 7.10
CA CYS A 133 9.50 5.73 6.14
C CYS A 133 8.94 7.07 6.62
N GLU A 134 8.99 8.09 5.78
CA GLU A 134 8.50 9.44 6.09
C GLU A 134 7.13 9.74 5.47
N VAL A 135 6.51 8.77 4.78
CA VAL A 135 5.16 8.94 4.22
C VAL A 135 4.16 9.23 5.34
N THR A 136 3.47 10.35 5.20
CA THR A 136 2.56 10.89 6.21
C THR A 136 1.12 10.49 5.96
N ALA A 137 0.29 10.53 6.99
CA ALA A 137 -1.15 10.35 6.85
C ALA A 137 -1.75 11.41 5.93
N ALA A 138 -2.67 11.00 5.03
CA ALA A 138 -3.34 11.88 4.09
C ALA A 138 -4.05 13.08 4.76
N ARG A 139 -4.49 12.92 6.02
CA ARG A 139 -5.19 13.97 6.80
C ARG A 139 -4.34 14.59 7.90
N ASN A 140 -3.08 14.18 8.03
CA ASN A 140 -2.16 14.76 9.00
C ASN A 140 -0.70 14.62 8.53
N PRO A 141 -0.13 15.67 7.91
CA PRO A 141 1.28 15.72 7.52
C PRO A 141 2.26 15.58 8.70
N GLY A 142 1.82 15.80 9.94
CA GLY A 142 2.66 15.61 11.14
C GLY A 142 2.77 14.16 11.61
N PHE A 143 2.13 13.20 10.95
CA PHE A 143 2.11 11.81 11.37
C PHE A 143 2.64 10.87 10.28
N ALA A 144 3.89 10.42 10.45
CA ALA A 144 4.49 9.37 9.63
C ALA A 144 3.76 8.04 9.86
N VAL A 145 2.85 7.70 8.95
CA VAL A 145 1.90 6.59 9.12
C VAL A 145 2.45 5.27 8.60
N SER A 146 3.41 5.32 7.67
CA SER A 146 3.93 4.14 6.99
C SER A 146 5.11 3.47 7.71
N LYS A 147 5.14 3.55 9.04
CA LYS A 147 6.13 2.86 9.86
C LYS A 147 5.81 1.37 9.96
N ALA A 148 6.83 0.51 9.86
CA ALA A 148 6.72 -0.93 10.01
C ALA A 148 7.99 -1.53 10.63
N PRO A 149 7.88 -2.69 11.32
CA PRO A 149 9.02 -3.36 11.95
C PRO A 149 9.98 -3.99 10.93
N LEU A 150 9.52 -4.22 9.70
CA LEU A 150 10.30 -4.73 8.58
C LEU A 150 9.99 -3.91 7.32
N PRO A 151 10.95 -3.76 6.39
CA PRO A 151 10.68 -3.19 5.08
C PRO A 151 9.71 -4.08 4.30
N LEU A 152 8.62 -3.49 3.78
CA LEU A 152 7.60 -4.24 3.06
C LEU A 152 6.82 -3.39 2.06
N PHE A 153 6.24 -4.07 1.07
CA PHE A 153 5.15 -3.54 0.25
C PHE A 153 3.80 -4.08 0.73
N ALA A 154 2.78 -3.23 0.71
CA ALA A 154 1.38 -3.64 0.88
C ALA A 154 0.62 -3.40 -0.43
N ILE A 155 0.04 -4.46 -0.98
CA ILE A 155 -0.69 -4.47 -2.25
C ILE A 155 -2.16 -4.75 -1.95
N ARG A 156 -3.07 -3.96 -2.53
CA ARG A 156 -4.53 -4.20 -2.45
C ARG A 156 -5.26 -3.58 -3.64
N ALA A 157 -6.53 -3.91 -3.83
CA ALA A 157 -7.38 -3.18 -4.77
C ALA A 157 -7.46 -1.68 -4.41
N ILE A 158 -7.50 -0.81 -5.42
CA ILE A 158 -7.82 0.62 -5.25
C ILE A 158 -9.22 0.72 -4.62
N ALA A 159 -9.35 1.58 -3.62
CA ALA A 159 -10.56 1.89 -2.88
C ALA A 159 -10.93 3.37 -3.02
N LEU A 160 -12.16 3.72 -2.63
CA LEU A 160 -12.71 5.07 -2.79
C LEU A 160 -11.84 6.16 -2.16
N HIS A 161 -11.20 5.91 -1.01
CA HIS A 161 -10.36 6.89 -0.34
C HIS A 161 -8.99 7.12 -1.01
N ASP A 162 -8.62 6.32 -2.01
CA ASP A 162 -7.33 6.47 -2.70
C ASP A 162 -7.26 7.70 -3.60
N VAL A 163 -8.35 8.47 -3.73
CA VAL A 163 -8.33 9.79 -4.40
C VAL A 163 -7.28 10.71 -3.79
N PHE A 164 -6.97 10.58 -2.48
CA PHE A 164 -5.89 11.32 -1.83
C PHE A 164 -4.52 11.09 -2.48
N PHE A 165 -4.31 9.94 -3.11
CA PHE A 165 -3.02 9.53 -3.68
C PHE A 165 -3.03 9.39 -5.19
N LEU A 166 -4.22 9.31 -5.80
CA LEU A 166 -4.41 9.09 -7.24
C LEU A 166 -4.88 10.35 -7.98
N SER A 167 -5.22 11.43 -7.26
CA SER A 167 -5.46 12.76 -7.84
C SER A 167 -4.19 13.49 -8.29
N GLU A 168 -3.00 12.98 -7.98
CA GLU A 168 -1.73 13.68 -8.23
C GLU A 168 -1.27 13.64 -9.70
N ARG A 169 -1.75 12.67 -10.50
CA ARG A 169 -1.33 12.48 -11.90
C ARG A 169 -2.53 12.18 -12.81
N PRO A 170 -2.53 12.66 -14.08
CA PRO A 170 -3.65 12.45 -15.00
C PRO A 170 -4.02 10.98 -15.20
N HIS A 171 -3.03 10.11 -15.47
CA HIS A 171 -3.29 8.68 -15.73
C HIS A 171 -3.71 7.91 -14.48
N TRP A 172 -3.24 8.32 -13.29
CA TRP A 172 -3.73 7.75 -12.02
C TRP A 172 -5.17 8.14 -11.76
N PHE A 173 -5.49 9.42 -11.95
CA PHE A 173 -6.84 9.92 -11.73
C PHE A 173 -7.81 9.31 -12.72
N GLN A 174 -7.41 9.11 -13.99
CA GLN A 174 -8.24 8.41 -14.97
C GLN A 174 -8.64 7.01 -14.49
N GLN A 175 -7.68 6.20 -14.02
CA GLN A 175 -7.97 4.86 -13.48
C GLN A 175 -8.89 4.92 -12.25
N TYR A 176 -8.69 5.90 -11.37
CA TYR A 176 -9.58 6.13 -10.23
C TYR A 176 -11.01 6.51 -10.69
N ARG A 177 -11.12 7.46 -11.61
CA ARG A 177 -12.36 8.01 -12.15
C ARG A 177 -13.21 6.94 -12.84
N GLU A 178 -12.59 6.08 -13.65
CA GLU A 178 -13.28 4.96 -14.31
C GLU A 178 -13.97 4.03 -13.29
N ARG A 179 -13.37 3.83 -12.11
CA ARG A 179 -13.93 2.99 -11.04
C ARG A 179 -14.95 3.70 -10.16
N PHE A 180 -14.66 4.94 -9.78
CA PHE A 180 -15.33 5.62 -8.67
C PHE A 180 -16.07 6.90 -9.07
N GLY A 181 -15.89 7.44 -10.28
CA GLY A 181 -16.47 8.72 -10.69
C GLY A 181 -17.99 8.80 -10.54
N LYS A 182 -18.69 7.67 -10.72
CA LYS A 182 -20.14 7.56 -10.49
C LYS A 182 -20.59 7.93 -9.08
N PHE A 183 -19.70 7.88 -8.09
CA PHE A 183 -20.01 8.24 -6.71
C PHE A 183 -19.92 9.75 -6.46
N PHE A 184 -19.28 10.52 -7.35
CA PHE A 184 -19.02 11.96 -7.16
C PHE A 184 -19.94 12.89 -7.98
N GLY A 185 -20.87 12.34 -8.75
CA GLY A 185 -21.80 13.12 -9.58
C GLY A 185 -22.96 13.78 -8.81
N PRO A 186 -23.92 14.40 -9.52
CA PRO A 186 -25.14 14.94 -8.91
C PRO A 186 -25.89 13.85 -8.12
N GLY A 187 -26.08 14.06 -6.82
CA GLY A 187 -26.61 13.04 -5.92
C GLY A 187 -25.56 12.12 -5.28
N SER A 188 -24.29 12.55 -5.25
CA SER A 188 -23.17 11.89 -4.58
C SER A 188 -23.57 11.32 -3.21
N THR A 189 -23.20 10.06 -2.98
CA THR A 189 -23.36 9.37 -1.70
C THR A 189 -22.09 9.43 -0.85
N VAL A 190 -21.03 10.09 -1.34
CA VAL A 190 -19.77 10.25 -0.62
C VAL A 190 -19.97 11.30 0.46
N ALA A 191 -20.05 10.84 1.71
CA ALA A 191 -20.27 11.72 2.86
C ALA A 191 -19.04 12.55 3.27
N ASP A 192 -17.85 12.17 2.81
CA ASP A 192 -16.58 12.78 3.23
C ASP A 192 -16.21 13.96 2.31
N PRO A 193 -16.26 15.21 2.80
CA PRO A 193 -16.06 16.39 1.95
C PRO A 193 -14.66 16.44 1.35
N LEU A 194 -13.63 15.96 2.05
CA LEU A 194 -12.26 15.98 1.56
C LEU A 194 -12.08 15.04 0.36
N LEU A 195 -12.78 13.90 0.34
CA LEU A 195 -12.76 13.02 -0.83
C LEU A 195 -13.38 13.70 -2.04
N VAL A 196 -14.48 14.44 -1.83
CA VAL A 196 -15.18 15.17 -2.89
C VAL A 196 -14.32 16.30 -3.44
N GLU A 197 -13.65 17.06 -2.57
CA GLU A 197 -12.75 18.16 -2.95
C GLU A 197 -11.60 17.66 -3.83
N HIS A 198 -10.83 16.65 -3.36
CA HIS A 198 -9.74 16.08 -4.15
C HIS A 198 -10.20 15.51 -5.51
N TYR A 199 -11.39 14.91 -5.55
CA TYR A 199 -11.96 14.43 -6.81
C TYR A 199 -12.27 15.60 -7.75
N GLN A 200 -12.94 16.64 -7.26
CA GLN A 200 -13.34 17.79 -8.06
C GLN A 200 -12.15 18.58 -8.58
N GLU A 201 -11.11 18.77 -7.77
CA GLU A 201 -9.86 19.42 -8.18
C GLU A 201 -9.19 18.62 -9.32
N ALA A 202 -9.09 17.30 -9.18
CA ALA A 202 -8.51 16.45 -10.21
C ALA A 202 -9.37 16.39 -11.48
N GLU A 203 -10.71 16.39 -11.36
CA GLU A 203 -11.62 16.46 -12.51
C GLU A 203 -11.49 17.81 -13.24
N GLN A 204 -11.30 18.92 -12.53
CA GLN A 204 -11.02 20.21 -13.15
C GLN A 204 -9.66 20.23 -13.85
N ALA A 205 -8.64 19.62 -13.24
CA ALA A 205 -7.29 19.58 -13.78
C ALA A 205 -7.14 18.64 -15.00
N TYR A 206 -7.82 17.49 -14.99
CA TYR A 206 -7.57 16.38 -15.93
C TYR A 206 -8.83 15.87 -16.66
N GLY A 207 -10.03 16.34 -16.30
CA GLY A 207 -11.31 15.80 -16.77
C GLY A 207 -11.68 16.11 -18.23
N GLY A 208 -10.72 16.55 -19.04
CA GLY A 208 -10.90 16.72 -20.48
C GLY A 208 -11.39 15.43 -21.17
N PRO A 209 -11.99 15.54 -22.37
CA PRO A 209 -12.61 14.40 -23.04
C PRO A 209 -11.59 13.28 -23.29
N SER A 210 -11.93 12.08 -22.82
CA SER A 210 -11.25 10.83 -23.12
C SER A 210 -11.45 10.42 -24.59
#